data_AF-A0AAW0ECG5-F1
#
_entry.id   AF-A0AAW0ECG5-F1
#
_cell.length_a   1.000
_cell.length_b   1.000
_cell.length_c   1.000
_cell.angle_alpha   90.00
_cell.angle_beta   90.00
_cell.angle_gamma   90.00
#
_symmetry.space_group_name_H-M   'P 1'
#
loop_
_entity.id
_entity.type
_entity.pdbx_description
1 polymer ?
#
loop_
_entity_poly.entity_id
_entity_poly.type
_entity_poly.pdbx_seq_one_letter_code
_entity_poly.pdbx_strand_id
1 'polypeptide(L)'
;MPPGFKVHNRSNEIIFCSVTSNSRVGGNIQEYEIKPFQHKEWARDGWEDVSIRNKQNTHKSALWINRGGPALVHFDGFDKPFTIYNDYRPDPGFAINNLSHRTILCFISNNTRPGGNSAWFPVPPGQEKTVSRLGWEALAFKDQDDKQRKGEFVDNKGRLVRIDFHGFDEDLVVHEAPDDFIATEHFEEAIRIADRSYASGDSRASRPGGLTASIYKCDTLEFYSTGKKGLSLGDHNQIYVLGCLINHLKYGLAEPGVVVSVTPDWVKVAAYSCEFDGIVVLGFPTKAIDLVAPDKKRPTVGTRLLVVSQFTYRGNNPNTQGVQGDITMGPKSRDVWYNFHPLVAQFVSDDSHAALWQERMAEIDEHLWEETAESWIAWKARHGEQYFRLGCPTKIQDIASVHPDNSLPAYTP
;
A
#
# COMPACT_ATOMS: atom_id res chain seq x y z
N MET A 1 2.13 31.04 1.03
CA MET A 1 3.39 30.34 1.33
C MET A 1 3.33 28.98 0.67
N PRO A 2 4.44 28.41 0.17
CA PRO A 2 4.41 27.03 -0.31
C PRO A 2 3.93 26.11 0.82
N PRO A 3 3.15 25.06 0.51
CA PRO A 3 2.80 24.05 1.50
C PRO A 3 4.09 23.50 2.10
N GLY A 4 4.11 23.40 3.43
CA GLY A 4 5.26 22.94 4.20
C GLY A 4 4.87 21.83 5.16
N PHE A 5 5.76 21.49 6.08
CA PHE A 5 5.42 20.58 7.16
C PHE A 5 5.94 21.09 8.50
N LYS A 6 5.32 20.59 9.56
CA LYS A 6 5.58 20.94 10.95
C LYS A 6 5.96 19.68 11.70
N VAL A 7 7.00 19.75 12.51
CA VAL A 7 7.35 18.69 13.47
C VAL A 7 7.07 19.25 14.86
N HIS A 8 6.15 18.62 15.58
CA HIS A 8 5.81 18.91 16.97
C HIS A 8 6.48 17.88 17.86
N ASN A 9 7.44 18.35 18.67
CA ASN A 9 7.99 17.55 19.74
C ASN A 9 6.97 17.47 20.88
N ARG A 10 6.32 16.34 21.08
CA ARG A 10 5.39 16.07 22.21
C ARG A 10 6.04 15.22 23.30
N SER A 11 7.31 14.87 23.15
CA SER A 11 8.10 14.21 24.17
C SER A 11 8.53 15.19 25.27
N ASN A 12 9.07 14.65 26.37
CA ASN A 12 9.68 15.43 27.45
C ASN A 12 11.17 15.74 27.21
N GLU A 13 11.74 15.37 26.06
CA GLU A 13 13.17 15.52 25.77
C GLU A 13 13.42 16.64 24.76
N ILE A 14 14.62 17.24 24.81
CA ILE A 14 15.08 18.12 23.73
C ILE A 14 15.55 17.25 22.56
N ILE A 15 15.02 17.53 21.37
CA ILE A 15 15.39 16.83 20.14
C ILE A 15 16.10 17.74 19.15
N PHE A 16 16.93 17.14 18.32
CA PHE A 16 17.54 17.78 17.15
C PHE A 16 16.92 17.15 15.92
N CYS A 17 16.25 17.98 15.13
CA CYS A 17 15.57 17.58 13.90
C CYS A 17 16.36 18.13 12.71
N SER A 18 16.84 17.25 11.84
CA SER A 18 17.35 17.61 10.51
C SER A 18 16.33 17.24 9.44
N VAL A 19 16.37 17.99 8.35
CA VAL A 19 15.52 17.75 7.19
C VAL A 19 16.42 17.73 5.95
N THR A 20 16.56 16.58 5.29
CA THR A 20 17.38 16.46 4.08
C THR A 20 16.63 16.90 2.84
N SER A 21 17.35 17.59 1.97
CA SER A 21 16.83 18.02 0.67
C SER A 21 17.05 16.94 -0.39
N ASN A 22 16.41 15.78 -0.24
CA ASN A 22 16.52 14.72 -1.26
C ASN A 22 15.99 15.21 -2.63
N SER A 23 15.07 16.17 -2.63
CA SER A 23 14.49 16.80 -3.83
C SER A 23 15.29 17.99 -4.40
N ARG A 24 16.25 18.56 -3.65
CA ARG A 24 17.07 19.70 -4.10
C ARG A 24 18.55 19.39 -3.96
N VAL A 25 19.21 19.21 -5.10
CA VAL A 25 20.67 19.04 -5.19
C VAL A 25 21.36 20.26 -4.55
N GLY A 26 22.10 20.04 -3.46
CA GLY A 26 22.89 21.06 -2.77
C GLY A 26 22.27 21.68 -1.50
N GLY A 27 21.14 21.16 -0.99
CA GLY A 27 20.61 21.64 0.29
C GLY A 27 21.47 21.19 1.47
N ASN A 28 21.79 22.15 2.35
CA ASN A 28 22.59 21.90 3.54
C ASN A 28 21.71 21.24 4.62
N ILE A 29 22.14 20.10 5.16
CA ILE A 29 21.44 19.39 6.24
C ILE A 29 21.70 20.18 7.53
N GLN A 30 20.85 21.17 7.80
CA GLN A 30 20.89 21.92 9.06
C GLN A 30 20.04 21.21 10.11
N GLU A 31 20.60 21.03 11.30
CA GLU A 31 19.88 20.54 12.47
C GLU A 31 19.23 21.70 13.23
N TYR A 32 18.00 21.48 13.69
CA TYR A 32 17.23 22.43 14.48
C TYR A 32 16.89 21.82 15.83
N GLU A 33 17.21 22.52 16.92
CA GLU A 33 16.76 22.15 18.26
C GLU A 33 15.25 22.42 18.39
N ILE A 34 14.50 21.42 18.86
CA ILE A 34 13.08 21.54 19.20
C ILE A 34 12.90 21.10 20.65
N LYS A 35 12.54 22.05 21.52
CA LYS A 35 12.33 21.78 22.95
C LYS A 35 11.04 20.98 23.19
N PRO A 36 10.87 20.37 24.37
CA PRO A 36 9.62 19.70 24.74
C PRO A 36 8.39 20.58 24.47
N PHE A 37 7.38 19.99 23.86
CA PHE A 37 6.09 20.60 23.50
C PHE A 37 6.16 21.77 22.51
N GLN A 38 7.32 22.02 21.90
CA GLN A 38 7.50 23.01 20.84
C GLN A 38 7.46 22.37 19.45
N HIS A 39 7.31 23.21 18.42
CA HIS A 39 7.33 22.78 17.04
C HIS A 39 8.30 23.59 16.19
N LYS A 40 8.67 23.02 15.06
CA LYS A 40 9.39 23.70 13.98
C LYS A 40 8.66 23.46 12.67
N GLU A 41 8.67 24.46 11.79
CA GLU A 41 8.01 24.44 10.50
C GLU A 41 9.01 24.65 9.37
N TRP A 42 8.81 23.95 8.27
CA TRP A 42 9.61 24.02 7.05
C TRP A 42 8.69 24.21 5.85
N ALA A 43 8.86 25.32 5.14
CA ALA A 43 8.17 25.56 3.87
C ALA A 43 8.94 24.87 2.72
N ARG A 44 8.84 23.54 2.66
CA ARG A 44 9.52 22.69 1.67
C ARG A 44 8.51 21.79 0.94
N ASP A 45 8.80 21.54 -0.33
CA ASP A 45 8.00 20.73 -1.25
C ASP A 45 8.73 19.44 -1.66
N GLY A 46 7.96 18.39 -1.94
CA GLY A 46 8.50 17.09 -2.34
C GLY A 46 8.91 16.18 -1.18
N TRP A 47 9.80 15.22 -1.47
CA TRP A 47 10.30 14.24 -0.51
C TRP A 47 11.42 14.80 0.35
N GLU A 48 11.25 14.73 1.67
CA GLU A 48 12.26 15.12 2.64
C GLU A 48 12.47 13.97 3.65
N ASP A 49 13.71 13.70 4.03
CA ASP A 49 14.02 12.84 5.18
C ASP A 49 14.02 13.72 6.43
N VAL A 50 13.12 13.43 7.36
CA VAL A 50 13.07 14.02 8.69
C VAL A 50 13.77 13.07 9.65
N SER A 51 14.96 13.47 10.06
CA SER A 51 15.77 12.72 11.01
C SER A 51 15.77 13.43 12.37
N ILE A 52 15.40 12.69 13.41
CA ILE A 52 15.31 13.17 14.79
C ILE A 52 16.29 12.40 15.65
N ARG A 53 17.07 13.11 16.47
CA ARG A 53 17.95 12.52 17.48
C ARG A 53 17.85 13.26 18.80
N ASN A 54 18.19 12.59 19.90
CA ASN A 54 18.30 13.26 21.19
C ASN A 54 19.63 14.06 21.27
N LYS A 55 19.76 14.86 22.33
CA LYS A 55 20.95 15.70 22.58
C LYS A 55 22.25 14.89 22.67
N GLN A 56 22.19 13.71 23.28
CA GLN A 56 23.33 12.81 23.47
C GLN A 56 23.66 11.97 22.23
N ASN A 57 22.84 12.03 21.18
CA ASN A 57 22.97 11.23 19.95
C ASN A 57 22.96 9.71 20.20
N THR A 58 22.33 9.27 21.29
CA THR A 58 22.19 7.85 21.66
C THR A 58 20.92 7.23 21.09
N HIS A 59 19.92 8.04 20.76
CA HIS A 59 18.70 7.61 20.10
C HIS A 59 18.50 8.41 18.81
N LYS A 60 18.04 7.71 17.77
CA LYS A 60 17.72 8.28 16.47
C LYS A 60 16.43 7.65 15.97
N SER A 61 15.62 8.45 15.31
CA SER A 61 14.45 8.02 14.56
C SER A 61 14.39 8.83 13.28
N ALA A 62 14.02 8.20 12.17
CA ALA A 62 13.96 8.87 10.88
C ALA A 62 12.66 8.51 10.18
N LEU A 63 12.22 9.41 9.32
CA LEU A 63 10.92 9.35 8.65
C LEU A 63 11.07 10.05 7.29
N TRP A 64 10.59 9.41 6.23
CA TRP A 64 10.43 10.06 4.93
C TRP A 64 9.04 10.69 4.79
N ILE A 65 8.97 11.97 4.40
CA ILE A 65 7.71 12.69 4.19
C ILE A 65 7.54 13.20 2.76
N ASN A 66 6.45 12.77 2.11
CA ASN A 66 5.77 13.29 0.90
C ASN A 66 5.06 14.60 1.09
N ARG A 67 5.43 15.69 0.40
CA ARG A 67 4.65 16.94 0.48
C ARG A 67 4.24 17.49 -0.87
N GLY A 68 2.96 17.23 -1.18
CA GLY A 68 2.10 18.10 -1.99
C GLY A 68 1.20 19.04 -1.18
N GLY A 69 1.18 18.95 0.17
CA GLY A 69 0.31 19.74 1.06
C GLY A 69 0.83 19.90 2.50
N PRO A 70 0.18 20.73 3.34
CA PRO A 70 0.55 20.98 4.74
C PRO A 70 0.48 19.70 5.58
N ALA A 71 1.37 19.56 6.55
CA ALA A 71 1.29 18.42 7.45
C ALA A 71 2.02 18.59 8.77
N LEU A 72 1.64 17.76 9.72
CA LEU A 72 2.04 17.80 11.10
C LEU A 72 2.55 16.42 11.53
N VAL A 73 3.83 16.35 11.87
CA VAL A 73 4.48 15.17 12.44
C VAL A 73 4.54 15.36 13.95
N HIS A 74 3.93 14.48 14.72
CA HIS A 74 4.12 14.39 16.16
C HIS A 74 5.23 13.39 16.48
N PHE A 75 6.19 13.85 17.29
CA PHE A 75 7.20 13.02 17.91
C PHE A 75 6.88 12.89 19.40
N ASP A 76 6.37 11.73 19.82
CA ASP A 76 5.92 11.49 21.20
C ASP A 76 6.96 10.72 22.06
N GLY A 77 8.14 10.40 21.50
CA GLY A 77 9.24 9.68 22.15
C GLY A 77 9.97 8.73 21.19
N PHE A 78 11.19 8.29 21.52
CA PHE A 78 11.97 7.33 20.70
C PHE A 78 11.46 5.89 20.83
N ASP A 79 10.69 5.60 21.86
CA ASP A 79 10.01 4.34 22.13
C ASP A 79 8.65 4.24 21.42
N LYS A 80 8.24 5.29 20.70
CA LYS A 80 6.93 5.39 20.04
C LYS A 80 7.10 5.64 18.54
N PRO A 81 6.15 5.17 17.72
CA PRO A 81 6.11 5.54 16.31
C PRO A 81 5.81 7.03 16.15
N PHE A 82 6.27 7.62 15.04
CA PHE A 82 5.81 8.94 14.61
C PHE A 82 4.31 8.91 14.34
N THR A 83 3.59 9.95 14.77
CA THR A 83 2.20 10.14 14.32
C THR A 83 2.18 11.26 13.29
N ILE A 84 1.75 10.97 12.06
CA ILE A 84 1.74 11.95 10.98
C ILE A 84 0.30 12.28 10.65
N TYR A 85 -0.04 13.54 10.81
CA TYR A 85 -1.27 14.12 10.32
C TYR A 85 -0.91 14.79 9.00
N ASN A 86 -1.29 14.17 7.89
CA ASN A 86 -1.40 14.94 6.66
C ASN A 86 -2.56 15.91 6.90
N ASP A 87 -2.26 17.20 7.00
CA ASP A 87 -3.27 18.25 7.13
C ASP A 87 -4.00 18.46 5.80
N TYR A 88 -3.77 17.58 4.80
CA TYR A 88 -4.79 17.30 3.80
C TYR A 88 -5.90 16.44 4.41
N ARG A 89 -6.54 16.97 5.45
CA ARG A 89 -7.98 16.80 5.52
C ARG A 89 -8.50 17.91 4.62
N PRO A 90 -9.05 17.61 3.43
CA PRO A 90 -9.81 18.63 2.72
C PRO A 90 -10.74 19.29 3.74
N ASP A 91 -10.81 20.63 3.69
CA ASP A 91 -11.65 21.39 4.62
C ASP A 91 -13.00 20.68 4.75
N PRO A 92 -13.52 20.51 5.98
CA PRO A 92 -14.81 19.87 6.17
C PRO A 92 -15.81 20.44 5.18
N GLY A 93 -16.62 19.58 4.58
CA GLY A 93 -17.51 19.99 3.51
C GLY A 93 -18.23 18.85 2.84
N PHE A 94 -18.74 19.15 1.65
CA PHE A 94 -19.45 18.21 0.81
C PHE A 94 -18.85 18.26 -0.59
N ALA A 95 -18.40 17.12 -1.09
CA ALA A 95 -18.00 16.91 -2.48
C ALA A 95 -19.17 16.26 -3.24
N ILE A 96 -19.80 17.04 -4.12
CA ILE A 96 -20.98 16.62 -4.86
C ILE A 96 -20.55 16.11 -6.23
N ASN A 97 -20.71 14.82 -6.48
CA ASN A 97 -20.37 14.20 -7.75
C ASN A 97 -21.64 13.86 -8.53
N ASN A 98 -21.80 14.46 -9.72
CA ASN A 98 -22.94 14.19 -10.57
C ASN A 98 -22.61 13.06 -11.55
N LEU A 99 -23.00 11.84 -11.21
CA LEU A 99 -22.83 10.64 -12.03
C LEU A 99 -24.02 10.40 -12.99
N SER A 100 -25.05 11.25 -12.94
CA SER A 100 -26.17 11.20 -13.87
C SER A 100 -25.82 11.78 -15.25
N HIS A 101 -26.71 11.58 -16.23
CA HIS A 101 -26.55 12.10 -17.59
C HIS A 101 -27.04 13.54 -17.81
N ARG A 102 -27.48 14.25 -16.76
CA ARG A 102 -28.04 15.61 -16.88
C ARG A 102 -27.42 16.57 -15.87
N THR A 103 -27.37 17.86 -16.22
CA THR A 103 -26.96 18.89 -15.27
C THR A 103 -27.98 18.99 -14.15
N ILE A 104 -27.51 18.96 -12.91
CA ILE A 104 -28.34 19.18 -11.72
C ILE A 104 -28.02 20.54 -11.10
N LEU A 105 -28.99 21.12 -10.42
CA LEU A 105 -28.78 22.24 -9.51
C LEU A 105 -28.73 21.67 -8.10
N CYS A 106 -27.65 21.95 -7.38
CA CYS A 106 -27.46 21.55 -5.99
C CYS A 106 -27.62 22.77 -5.07
N PHE A 107 -28.23 22.54 -3.92
CA PHE A 107 -28.39 23.46 -2.82
C PHE A 107 -27.80 22.80 -1.58
N ILE A 108 -27.04 23.57 -0.81
CA ILE A 108 -26.56 23.16 0.50
C ILE A 108 -27.01 24.24 1.46
N SER A 109 -27.67 23.86 2.55
CA SER A 109 -28.11 24.82 3.55
C SER A 109 -26.92 25.55 4.22
N ASN A 110 -27.28 26.46 5.11
CA ASN A 110 -26.37 27.15 5.99
C ASN A 110 -26.80 26.96 7.46
N ASN A 111 -27.41 25.82 7.77
CA ASN A 111 -28.01 25.53 9.07
C ASN A 111 -26.98 25.63 10.19
N THR A 112 -25.77 25.10 9.95
CA THR A 112 -24.69 25.09 10.93
C THR A 112 -23.74 26.28 10.83
N ARG A 113 -23.79 27.07 9.76
CA ARG A 113 -22.91 28.25 9.57
C ARG A 113 -23.73 29.50 9.23
N PRO A 114 -24.07 30.34 10.22
CA PRO A 114 -24.70 31.63 10.00
C PRO A 114 -23.79 32.51 9.13
N GLY A 115 -24.16 32.72 7.87
CA GLY A 115 -23.33 33.40 6.85
C GLY A 115 -22.90 32.52 5.66
N GLY A 116 -23.28 31.25 5.63
CA GLY A 116 -23.12 30.41 4.45
C GLY A 116 -24.02 30.85 3.29
N ASN A 117 -23.48 30.84 2.06
CA ASN A 117 -24.26 30.94 0.83
C ASN A 117 -25.10 29.66 0.61
N SER A 118 -26.42 29.80 0.57
CA SER A 118 -27.39 28.74 0.26
C SER A 118 -28.03 28.93 -1.13
N ALA A 119 -27.34 29.60 -2.05
CA ALA A 119 -27.76 29.69 -3.44
C ALA A 119 -27.62 28.32 -4.13
N TRP A 120 -28.54 28.05 -5.06
CA TRP A 120 -28.43 26.92 -5.97
C TRP A 120 -27.24 27.10 -6.91
N PHE A 121 -26.50 26.03 -7.17
CA PHE A 121 -25.38 26.03 -8.11
C PHE A 121 -25.44 24.80 -9.04
N PRO A 122 -25.04 24.94 -10.31
CA PRO A 122 -25.05 23.83 -11.25
C PRO A 122 -23.88 22.86 -11.02
N VAL A 123 -24.15 21.58 -11.21
CA VAL A 123 -23.15 20.50 -11.29
C VAL A 123 -23.40 19.74 -12.60
N PRO A 124 -22.62 19.96 -13.67
CA PRO A 124 -22.79 19.27 -14.94
C PRO A 124 -22.57 17.74 -14.84
N PRO A 125 -23.02 16.94 -15.82
CA PRO A 125 -22.75 15.50 -15.87
C PRO A 125 -21.26 15.18 -15.79
N GLY A 126 -20.90 14.19 -14.97
CA GLY A 126 -19.52 13.73 -14.76
C GLY A 126 -18.60 14.76 -14.08
N GLN A 127 -19.15 15.83 -13.51
CA GLN A 127 -18.39 16.86 -12.81
C GLN A 127 -18.59 16.76 -11.30
N GLU A 128 -17.59 17.23 -10.57
CA GLU A 128 -17.62 17.36 -9.11
C GLU A 128 -17.66 18.83 -8.70
N LYS A 129 -18.38 19.12 -7.60
CA LYS A 129 -18.31 20.41 -6.91
C LYS A 129 -18.12 20.24 -5.41
N THR A 130 -17.04 20.81 -4.90
CA THR A 130 -16.74 20.81 -3.46
C THR A 130 -17.15 22.12 -2.79
N VAL A 131 -17.80 22.01 -1.63
CA VAL A 131 -18.26 23.14 -0.82
C VAL A 131 -17.83 22.95 0.63
N SER A 132 -16.99 23.84 1.14
CA SER A 132 -16.50 23.80 2.52
C SER A 132 -17.57 24.28 3.50
N ARG A 133 -18.00 23.37 4.40
CA ARG A 133 -19.06 23.51 5.41
C ARG A 133 -18.74 22.61 6.60
N LEU A 134 -19.21 22.94 7.80
CA LEU A 134 -18.98 22.09 8.97
C LEU A 134 -20.32 21.78 9.62
N GLY A 135 -20.57 20.50 9.90
CA GLY A 135 -21.73 20.03 10.64
C GLY A 135 -22.88 19.55 9.74
N TRP A 136 -24.11 19.70 10.25
CA TRP A 136 -25.34 19.24 9.65
C TRP A 136 -25.86 20.20 8.57
N GLU A 137 -25.93 19.74 7.33
CA GLU A 137 -26.53 20.50 6.25
C GLU A 137 -27.62 19.69 5.52
N ALA A 138 -28.67 20.39 5.09
CA ALA A 138 -29.62 19.89 4.11
C ALA A 138 -29.03 20.06 2.72
N LEU A 139 -28.84 18.94 2.03
CA LEU A 139 -28.50 18.91 0.62
C LEU A 139 -29.78 18.71 -0.18
N ALA A 140 -29.98 19.51 -1.20
CA ALA A 140 -31.10 19.36 -2.11
C ALA A 140 -30.63 19.47 -3.56
N PHE A 141 -31.27 18.71 -4.42
CA PHE A 141 -31.01 18.60 -5.84
C PHE A 141 -32.29 18.88 -6.59
N LYS A 142 -32.18 19.55 -7.73
CA LYS A 142 -33.27 19.69 -8.70
C LYS A 142 -32.74 19.65 -10.12
N ASP A 143 -33.61 19.28 -11.06
CA ASP A 143 -33.32 19.43 -12.48
C ASP A 143 -33.40 20.90 -12.92
N GLN A 144 -32.98 21.18 -14.15
CA GLN A 144 -32.90 22.54 -14.67
C GLN A 144 -34.26 23.23 -14.79
N ASP A 145 -35.33 22.46 -15.01
CA ASP A 145 -36.71 22.93 -15.11
C ASP A 145 -37.51 22.79 -13.80
N ASP A 146 -36.86 22.34 -12.72
CA ASP A 146 -37.40 22.26 -11.35
C ASP A 146 -38.66 21.38 -11.24
N LYS A 147 -38.74 20.33 -12.06
CA LYS A 147 -39.81 19.33 -12.05
C LYS A 147 -39.51 18.16 -11.11
N GLN A 148 -38.24 17.88 -10.87
CA GLN A 148 -37.81 16.80 -10.00
C GLN A 148 -36.93 17.36 -8.88
N ARG A 149 -37.13 16.85 -7.66
CA ARG A 149 -36.37 17.26 -6.48
C ARG A 149 -36.00 16.05 -5.65
N LYS A 150 -34.81 16.10 -5.05
CA LYS A 150 -34.32 15.10 -4.10
C LYS A 150 -33.48 15.80 -3.04
N GLY A 151 -33.37 15.25 -1.85
CA GLY A 151 -32.52 15.83 -0.84
C GLY A 151 -32.36 14.93 0.37
N GLU A 152 -31.33 15.23 1.14
CA GLU A 152 -30.93 14.47 2.32
C GLU A 152 -30.30 15.40 3.35
N PHE A 153 -30.40 15.02 4.62
CA PHE A 153 -29.81 15.75 5.73
C PHE A 153 -28.55 15.02 6.17
N VAL A 154 -27.38 15.64 6.00
CA VAL A 154 -26.08 14.96 6.17
C VAL A 154 -25.21 15.72 7.16
N ASP A 155 -24.68 15.01 8.15
CA ASP A 155 -23.63 15.51 9.03
C ASP A 155 -22.27 15.11 8.47
N ASN A 156 -21.42 16.09 8.24
CA ASN A 156 -20.06 15.79 7.81
C ASN A 156 -19.08 15.48 8.95
N LYS A 157 -19.50 15.60 10.21
CA LYS A 157 -18.73 15.23 11.42
C LYS A 157 -17.31 15.81 11.42
N GLY A 158 -17.10 16.98 10.83
CA GLY A 158 -15.78 17.60 10.70
C GLY A 158 -14.88 17.00 9.63
N ARG A 159 -15.46 16.44 8.56
CA ARG A 159 -14.74 15.82 7.44
C ARG A 159 -15.35 16.27 6.10
N LEU A 160 -14.67 15.95 5.01
CA LEU A 160 -15.26 16.04 3.67
C LEU A 160 -16.13 14.80 3.45
N VAL A 161 -17.43 14.97 3.21
CA VAL A 161 -18.34 13.88 2.83
C VAL A 161 -18.56 13.92 1.32
N ARG A 162 -18.47 12.77 0.66
CA ARG A 162 -18.75 12.67 -0.78
C ARG A 162 -20.18 12.21 -1.00
N ILE A 163 -20.86 12.84 -1.94
CA ILE A 163 -22.26 12.59 -2.29
C ILE A 163 -22.30 12.26 -3.78
N ASP A 164 -22.59 11.02 -4.12
CA ASP A 164 -22.76 10.61 -5.51
C ASP A 164 -24.26 10.69 -5.89
N PHE A 165 -24.54 11.48 -6.93
CA PHE A 165 -25.88 11.64 -7.51
C PHE A 165 -25.98 10.84 -8.81
N HIS A 166 -26.77 9.76 -8.81
CA HIS A 166 -26.96 8.90 -9.98
C HIS A 166 -28.21 9.26 -10.82
N GLY A 167 -29.22 9.81 -10.18
CA GLY A 167 -30.47 10.21 -10.81
C GLY A 167 -31.55 10.53 -9.77
N PHE A 168 -32.68 11.11 -10.18
CA PHE A 168 -33.79 11.37 -9.27
C PHE A 168 -34.50 10.08 -8.82
N ASP A 169 -34.46 9.05 -9.65
CA ASP A 169 -35.06 7.74 -9.42
C ASP A 169 -34.16 6.79 -8.61
N GLU A 170 -32.92 7.20 -8.30
CA GLU A 170 -31.91 6.40 -7.58
C GLU A 170 -31.50 7.08 -6.28
N ASP A 171 -31.31 6.31 -5.20
CA ASP A 171 -30.91 6.86 -3.90
C ASP A 171 -29.58 7.62 -3.98
N LEU A 172 -29.44 8.63 -3.12
CA LEU A 172 -28.16 9.32 -2.95
C LEU A 172 -27.19 8.36 -2.24
N VAL A 173 -25.97 8.26 -2.75
CA VAL A 173 -24.92 7.50 -2.09
C VAL A 173 -24.05 8.47 -1.31
N VAL A 174 -24.21 8.43 0.02
CA VAL A 174 -23.45 9.26 0.96
C VAL A 174 -22.25 8.47 1.47
N HIS A 175 -21.06 8.91 1.07
CA HIS A 175 -19.80 8.35 1.54
C HIS A 175 -19.31 9.21 2.70
N GLU A 176 -19.60 8.77 3.93
CA GLU A 176 -18.94 9.31 5.12
C GLU A 176 -17.43 9.00 4.99
N ALA A 177 -16.58 9.97 4.63
CA ALA A 177 -15.15 9.69 4.57
C ALA A 177 -14.63 9.33 5.99
N PRO A 178 -14.10 8.11 6.16
CA PRO A 178 -12.68 8.04 6.46
C PRO A 178 -11.89 6.94 5.74
N ASP A 179 -12.50 5.93 5.11
CA ASP A 179 -11.68 4.79 4.65
C ASP A 179 -11.41 4.85 3.14
N ASP A 180 -12.42 5.02 2.28
CA ASP A 180 -12.22 4.94 0.82
C ASP A 180 -11.54 6.17 0.22
N PHE A 181 -11.80 7.37 0.74
CA PHE A 181 -11.12 8.59 0.29
C PHE A 181 -9.64 8.59 0.70
N ILE A 182 -9.37 8.25 1.97
CA ILE A 182 -8.01 8.12 2.49
C ILE A 182 -7.30 6.97 1.77
N ALA A 183 -7.99 5.85 1.50
CA ALA A 183 -7.48 4.75 0.70
C ALA A 183 -7.09 5.20 -0.70
N THR A 184 -7.94 5.97 -1.37
CA THR A 184 -7.69 6.43 -2.74
C THR A 184 -6.51 7.40 -2.79
N GLU A 185 -6.47 8.41 -1.91
CA GLU A 185 -5.33 9.34 -1.87
C GLU A 185 -4.03 8.65 -1.42
N HIS A 186 -4.08 7.75 -0.45
CA HIS A 186 -2.93 6.98 -0.02
C HIS A 186 -2.46 5.98 -1.07
N PHE A 187 -3.38 5.41 -1.86
CA PHE A 187 -3.04 4.54 -2.98
C PHE A 187 -2.38 5.33 -4.10
N GLU A 188 -2.93 6.48 -4.46
CA GLU A 188 -2.30 7.39 -5.43
C GLU A 188 -0.92 7.85 -4.94
N GLU A 189 -0.78 8.15 -3.65
CA GLU A 189 0.50 8.50 -3.07
C GLU A 189 1.46 7.30 -3.08
N ALA A 190 0.99 6.09 -2.81
CA ALA A 190 1.77 4.86 -2.93
C ALA A 190 2.22 4.60 -4.37
N ILE A 191 1.35 4.85 -5.37
CA ILE A 191 1.72 4.82 -6.79
C ILE A 191 2.82 5.84 -7.09
N ARG A 192 2.68 7.08 -6.59
CA ARG A 192 3.70 8.13 -6.77
C ARG A 192 5.03 7.77 -6.09
N ILE A 193 5.00 7.15 -4.90
CA ILE A 193 6.18 6.59 -4.22
C ILE A 193 6.84 5.55 -5.11
N ALA A 194 6.05 4.60 -5.62
CA ALA A 194 6.54 3.52 -6.47
C ALA A 194 7.25 4.07 -7.72
N ASP A 195 6.62 5.02 -8.41
CA ASP A 195 7.15 5.58 -9.66
C ASP A 195 8.41 6.44 -9.42
N ARG A 196 8.55 7.09 -8.25
CA ARG A 196 9.69 7.99 -7.92
C ARG A 196 10.86 7.30 -7.24
N SER A 197 10.62 6.29 -6.40
CA SER A 197 11.66 5.53 -5.70
C SER A 197 12.60 4.78 -6.66
N TYR A 198 12.17 4.58 -7.91
CA TYR A 198 12.91 3.88 -8.96
C TYR A 198 13.69 4.79 -9.93
N ALA A 199 13.88 6.07 -9.58
CA ALA A 199 14.66 7.01 -10.39
C ALA A 199 16.17 6.69 -10.48
N SER A 200 16.69 5.71 -9.74
CA SER A 200 18.01 5.12 -10.00
C SER A 200 17.86 3.98 -11.03
N GLY A 201 18.22 4.25 -12.29
CA GLY A 201 17.99 3.38 -13.45
C GLY A 201 18.61 1.97 -13.45
N ASP A 202 19.26 1.54 -12.35
CA ASP A 202 20.07 0.32 -12.29
C ASP A 202 19.32 -0.92 -11.77
N SER A 203 18.06 -0.80 -11.34
CA SER A 203 17.28 -1.89 -10.73
C SER A 203 16.12 -2.40 -11.58
N ARG A 204 16.01 -2.00 -12.86
CA ARG A 204 14.92 -2.47 -13.73
C ARG A 204 15.03 -3.97 -13.94
N ALA A 205 13.99 -4.73 -13.58
CA ALA A 205 13.88 -6.08 -14.08
C ALA A 205 13.91 -6.07 -15.60
N SER A 206 14.57 -7.05 -16.20
CA SER A 206 14.55 -7.25 -17.65
C SER A 206 13.13 -7.48 -18.18
N ARG A 207 12.22 -7.95 -17.31
CA ARG A 207 10.81 -8.19 -17.58
C ARG A 207 9.95 -7.63 -16.44
N PRO A 208 9.56 -6.34 -16.49
CA PRO A 208 8.69 -5.73 -15.48
C PRO A 208 7.29 -6.34 -15.53
N GLY A 209 6.69 -6.57 -14.36
CA GLY A 209 5.33 -7.10 -14.24
C GLY A 209 4.26 -6.22 -14.88
N GLY A 210 4.32 -4.90 -14.66
CA GLY A 210 3.34 -3.94 -15.19
C GLY A 210 1.94 -4.07 -14.59
N LEU A 211 1.84 -4.52 -13.33
CA LEU A 211 0.58 -4.89 -12.70
C LEU A 211 0.10 -3.88 -11.65
N THR A 212 -1.22 -3.79 -11.46
CA THR A 212 -1.87 -2.93 -10.46
C THR A 212 -2.09 -3.70 -9.17
N ALA A 213 -1.66 -3.13 -8.04
CA ALA A 213 -1.91 -3.71 -6.72
C ALA A 213 -3.39 -3.65 -6.34
N SER A 214 -3.88 -4.67 -5.65
CA SER A 214 -5.20 -4.69 -5.02
C SER A 214 -5.06 -4.53 -3.51
N ILE A 215 -5.52 -3.41 -2.97
CA ILE A 215 -5.54 -3.18 -1.51
C ILE A 215 -6.34 -4.28 -0.83
N TYR A 216 -7.56 -4.55 -1.33
CA TYR A 216 -8.45 -5.56 -0.78
C TYR A 216 -7.76 -6.93 -0.68
N LYS A 217 -7.10 -7.37 -1.75
CA LYS A 217 -6.45 -8.69 -1.73
C LYS A 217 -5.23 -8.70 -0.80
N CYS A 218 -4.41 -7.64 -0.80
CA CYS A 218 -3.27 -7.52 0.11
C CYS A 218 -3.71 -7.55 1.58
N ASP A 219 -4.75 -6.78 1.94
CA ASP A 219 -5.31 -6.76 3.28
C ASP A 219 -5.92 -8.09 3.70
N THR A 220 -6.58 -8.77 2.77
CA THR A 220 -7.12 -10.10 3.00
C THR A 220 -6.00 -11.09 3.31
N LEU A 221 -4.94 -11.10 2.51
CA LEU A 221 -3.78 -11.95 2.77
C LEU A 221 -3.11 -11.63 4.11
N GLU A 222 -2.93 -10.35 4.43
CA GLU A 222 -2.34 -9.89 5.69
C GLU A 222 -3.16 -10.36 6.89
N PHE A 223 -4.48 -10.15 6.84
CA PHE A 223 -5.42 -10.53 7.89
C PHE A 223 -5.42 -12.03 8.16
N TYR A 224 -5.56 -12.84 7.12
CA TYR A 224 -5.62 -14.28 7.30
C TYR A 224 -4.26 -14.91 7.64
N SER A 225 -3.15 -14.27 7.27
CA SER A 225 -1.80 -14.77 7.57
C SER A 225 -1.31 -14.38 8.96
N THR A 226 -1.71 -13.21 9.48
CA THR A 226 -1.16 -12.66 10.73
C THR A 226 -2.20 -12.44 11.83
N GLY A 227 -3.49 -12.52 11.51
CA GLY A 227 -4.60 -12.18 12.41
C GLY A 227 -4.81 -10.68 12.62
N LYS A 228 -3.97 -9.82 12.02
CA LYS A 228 -4.07 -8.36 12.13
C LYS A 228 -4.81 -7.81 10.91
N LYS A 229 -5.86 -7.00 11.12
CA LYS A 229 -6.44 -6.22 10.01
C LYS A 229 -5.30 -5.44 9.35
N GLY A 230 -5.17 -5.61 8.03
CA GLY A 230 -3.93 -5.45 7.29
C GLY A 230 -3.38 -4.02 7.19
N LEU A 231 -3.11 -3.56 5.98
CA LEU A 231 -2.64 -2.20 5.67
C LEU A 231 -3.77 -1.19 5.99
N SER A 232 -4.18 -1.08 7.25
CA SER A 232 -4.93 0.04 7.81
C SER A 232 -4.28 1.36 7.39
N LEU A 233 -4.74 1.90 6.26
CA LEU A 233 -4.23 3.09 5.59
C LEU A 233 -4.04 4.31 6.52
N GLY A 234 -4.55 4.30 7.74
CA GLY A 234 -4.18 5.23 8.81
C GLY A 234 -2.71 5.20 9.29
N ASP A 235 -1.89 4.19 8.98
CA ASP A 235 -0.45 4.14 9.34
C ASP A 235 0.45 4.44 8.12
N HIS A 236 1.28 5.49 8.20
CA HIS A 236 2.17 5.91 7.11
C HIS A 236 3.22 4.85 6.73
N ASN A 237 3.64 3.99 7.66
CA ASN A 237 4.51 2.87 7.31
C ASN A 237 3.84 1.95 6.29
N GLN A 238 2.52 1.86 6.30
CA GLN A 238 1.75 1.00 5.41
C GLN A 238 1.57 1.63 4.02
N ILE A 239 1.55 2.96 3.87
CA ILE A 239 1.59 3.63 2.55
C ILE A 239 2.92 3.36 1.86
N TYR A 240 4.03 3.44 2.61
CA TYR A 240 5.35 3.12 2.07
C TYR A 240 5.43 1.65 1.65
N VAL A 241 4.96 0.73 2.50
CA VAL A 241 4.91 -0.71 2.19
C VAL A 241 4.03 -0.98 0.97
N LEU A 242 2.88 -0.31 0.85
CA LEU A 242 2.02 -0.38 -0.33
C LEU A 242 2.71 0.19 -1.58
N GLY A 243 3.47 1.27 -1.43
CA GLY A 243 4.30 1.83 -2.50
C GLY A 243 5.40 0.88 -2.95
N CYS A 244 6.07 0.19 -2.00
CA CYS A 244 7.02 -0.87 -2.29
C CYS A 244 6.35 -2.04 -3.02
N LEU A 245 5.15 -2.45 -2.61
CA LEU A 245 4.41 -3.53 -3.28
C LEU A 245 3.94 -3.13 -4.69
N ILE A 246 3.46 -1.91 -4.89
CA ILE A 246 3.12 -1.39 -6.22
C ILE A 246 4.38 -1.36 -7.09
N ASN A 247 5.50 -0.89 -6.55
CA ASN A 247 6.78 -0.91 -7.25
C ASN A 247 7.18 -2.34 -7.64
N HIS A 248 7.03 -3.28 -6.70
CA HIS A 248 7.28 -4.70 -6.90
C HIS A 248 6.47 -5.27 -8.06
N LEU A 249 5.16 -5.02 -8.08
CA LEU A 249 4.25 -5.49 -9.13
C LEU A 249 4.48 -4.80 -10.48
N LYS A 250 4.87 -3.52 -10.47
CA LYS A 250 5.20 -2.77 -11.69
C LYS A 250 6.53 -3.18 -12.28
N TYR A 251 7.58 -3.30 -11.47
CA TYR A 251 8.97 -3.32 -11.93
C TYR A 251 9.76 -4.57 -11.54
N GLY A 252 9.20 -5.43 -10.69
CA GLY A 252 9.83 -6.69 -10.33
C GLY A 252 9.90 -7.67 -11.49
N LEU A 253 10.75 -8.68 -11.35
CA LEU A 253 11.00 -9.69 -12.37
C LEU A 253 9.86 -10.70 -12.39
N ALA A 254 9.15 -10.78 -13.51
CA ALA A 254 8.05 -11.72 -13.70
C ALA A 254 8.57 -13.12 -14.10
N GLU A 255 8.24 -14.13 -13.29
CA GLU A 255 8.80 -15.49 -13.31
C GLU A 255 7.72 -16.55 -13.01
N PRO A 256 7.97 -17.84 -13.30
CA PRO A 256 6.99 -18.89 -13.03
C PRO A 256 6.77 -19.16 -11.54
N GLY A 257 5.50 -19.34 -11.18
CA GLY A 257 5.07 -19.95 -9.93
C GLY A 257 4.16 -21.14 -10.17
N VAL A 258 4.35 -22.23 -9.44
CA VAL A 258 3.52 -23.43 -9.57
C VAL A 258 2.90 -23.79 -8.23
N VAL A 259 1.60 -24.05 -8.20
CA VAL A 259 0.96 -24.62 -7.00
C VAL A 259 1.44 -26.05 -6.80
N VAL A 260 2.11 -26.31 -5.69
CA VAL A 260 2.78 -27.59 -5.42
C VAL A 260 2.15 -28.40 -4.30
N SER A 261 1.32 -27.78 -3.47
CA SER A 261 0.54 -28.48 -2.43
C SER A 261 -0.73 -27.71 -2.12
N VAL A 262 -1.85 -28.43 -1.93
CA VAL A 262 -3.13 -27.87 -1.51
C VAL A 262 -3.67 -28.77 -0.39
N THR A 263 -3.82 -28.20 0.80
CA THR A 263 -4.38 -28.87 1.97
C THR A 263 -5.63 -28.10 2.44
N PRO A 264 -6.39 -28.60 3.43
CA PRO A 264 -7.49 -27.85 4.01
C PRO A 264 -7.08 -26.47 4.55
N ASP A 265 -5.85 -26.35 5.07
CA ASP A 265 -5.38 -25.14 5.77
C ASP A 265 -4.49 -24.26 4.91
N TRP A 266 -3.74 -24.84 3.95
CA TRP A 266 -2.71 -24.14 3.20
C TRP A 266 -2.73 -24.44 1.70
N VAL A 267 -2.51 -23.41 0.90
CA VAL A 267 -2.10 -23.50 -0.51
C VAL A 267 -0.62 -23.11 -0.59
N LYS A 268 0.21 -23.95 -1.20
CA LYS A 268 1.65 -23.70 -1.35
C LYS A 268 2.03 -23.50 -2.80
N VAL A 269 2.83 -22.46 -3.05
CA VAL A 269 3.32 -22.07 -4.38
C VAL A 269 4.84 -22.11 -4.37
N ALA A 270 5.43 -22.93 -5.26
CA ALA A 270 6.85 -22.84 -5.57
C ALA A 270 7.07 -21.65 -6.49
N ALA A 271 7.86 -20.68 -6.04
CA ALA A 271 8.18 -19.46 -6.75
C ALA A 271 9.64 -19.54 -7.25
N TYR A 272 9.83 -19.60 -8.55
CA TYR A 272 11.14 -19.68 -9.17
C TYR A 272 11.80 -18.31 -9.31
N SER A 273 13.12 -18.30 -9.25
CA SER A 273 13.93 -17.19 -9.72
C SER A 273 15.16 -17.64 -10.49
N CYS A 274 15.37 -17.09 -11.68
CA CYS A 274 16.55 -17.32 -12.51
C CYS A 274 17.82 -16.73 -11.91
N GLU A 275 17.71 -15.73 -11.04
CA GLU A 275 18.86 -15.16 -10.33
C GLU A 275 19.45 -16.18 -9.34
N PHE A 276 18.62 -17.05 -8.77
CA PHE A 276 19.04 -18.14 -7.86
C PHE A 276 19.05 -19.51 -8.54
N ASP A 277 18.57 -19.60 -9.78
CA ASP A 277 18.28 -20.85 -10.50
C ASP A 277 17.57 -21.86 -9.58
N GLY A 278 16.56 -21.39 -8.86
CA GLY A 278 15.99 -22.14 -7.76
C GLY A 278 14.66 -21.56 -7.30
N ILE A 279 14.05 -22.25 -6.34
CA ILE A 279 12.73 -21.88 -5.82
C ILE A 279 12.80 -21.49 -4.34
N VAL A 280 11.80 -20.70 -3.92
CA VAL A 280 11.30 -20.67 -2.55
C VAL A 280 9.83 -21.08 -2.56
N VAL A 281 9.32 -21.50 -1.40
CA VAL A 281 7.94 -21.96 -1.29
C VAL A 281 7.17 -20.97 -0.44
N LEU A 282 6.08 -20.45 -0.98
CA LEU A 282 5.16 -19.54 -0.31
C LEU A 282 3.94 -20.33 0.16
N GLY A 283 3.52 -20.14 1.40
CA GLY A 283 2.29 -20.71 1.95
C GLY A 283 1.24 -19.64 2.19
N PHE A 284 0.02 -19.92 1.74
CA PHE A 284 -1.13 -19.03 1.86
C PHE A 284 -2.25 -19.73 2.63
N PRO A 285 -2.86 -19.09 3.64
CA PRO A 285 -4.03 -19.65 4.31
C PRO A 285 -5.14 -19.88 3.29
N THR A 286 -5.69 -21.09 3.28
CA THR A 286 -6.70 -21.51 2.32
C THR A 286 -7.91 -20.57 2.31
N LYS A 287 -8.33 -20.07 3.48
CA LYS A 287 -9.42 -19.08 3.62
C LYS A 287 -9.14 -17.76 2.91
N ALA A 288 -7.88 -17.34 2.87
CA ALA A 288 -7.47 -16.13 2.16
C ALA A 288 -7.58 -16.36 0.65
N ILE A 289 -7.06 -17.50 0.17
CA ILE A 289 -7.07 -17.86 -1.25
C ILE A 289 -8.49 -17.97 -1.81
N ASP A 290 -9.43 -18.51 -1.05
CA ASP A 290 -10.84 -18.58 -1.47
C ASP A 290 -11.45 -17.19 -1.76
N LEU A 291 -10.88 -16.12 -1.19
CA LEU A 291 -11.35 -14.74 -1.35
C LEU A 291 -10.58 -13.98 -2.44
N VAL A 292 -9.27 -14.22 -2.58
CA VAL A 292 -8.39 -13.41 -3.43
C VAL A 292 -8.02 -14.06 -4.75
N ALA A 293 -8.18 -15.38 -4.88
CA ALA A 293 -7.87 -16.08 -6.11
C ALA A 293 -8.78 -15.61 -7.28
N PRO A 294 -8.27 -15.67 -8.52
CA PRO A 294 -9.08 -15.42 -9.71
C PRO A 294 -10.37 -16.24 -9.70
N ASP A 295 -11.48 -15.64 -10.13
CA ASP A 295 -12.83 -16.24 -10.13
C ASP A 295 -13.29 -16.80 -8.77
N LYS A 296 -12.64 -16.42 -7.66
CA LYS A 296 -12.86 -16.99 -6.32
C LYS A 296 -12.75 -18.52 -6.31
N LYS A 297 -11.93 -19.07 -7.21
CA LYS A 297 -11.71 -20.50 -7.34
C LYS A 297 -10.34 -20.84 -6.80
N ARG A 298 -10.31 -21.70 -5.78
CA ARG A 298 -9.06 -22.22 -5.23
C ARG A 298 -8.28 -22.95 -6.32
N PRO A 299 -6.99 -22.66 -6.51
CA PRO A 299 -6.18 -23.36 -7.48
C PRO A 299 -5.88 -24.79 -7.01
N THR A 300 -5.59 -25.67 -7.97
CA THR A 300 -5.18 -27.06 -7.73
C THR A 300 -3.68 -27.22 -7.90
N VAL A 301 -3.10 -28.32 -7.41
CA VAL A 301 -1.71 -28.68 -7.71
C VAL A 301 -1.47 -28.67 -9.22
N GLY A 302 -0.35 -28.11 -9.66
CA GLY A 302 0.00 -27.89 -11.06
C GLY A 302 -0.55 -26.59 -11.67
N THR A 303 -1.39 -25.83 -10.95
CA THR A 303 -1.86 -24.53 -11.44
C THR A 303 -0.66 -23.60 -11.62
N ARG A 304 -0.54 -23.01 -12.82
CA ARG A 304 0.47 -22.01 -13.16
C ARG A 304 0.04 -20.64 -12.68
N LEU A 305 0.96 -19.93 -12.07
CA LEU A 305 0.79 -18.60 -11.49
C LEU A 305 1.97 -17.73 -11.93
N LEU A 306 1.73 -16.43 -11.99
CA LEU A 306 2.78 -15.46 -12.28
C LEU A 306 3.32 -14.96 -10.95
N VAL A 307 4.63 -15.14 -10.75
CA VAL A 307 5.33 -14.60 -9.59
C VAL A 307 6.08 -13.36 -10.05
N VAL A 308 6.05 -12.32 -9.23
CA VAL A 308 6.88 -11.13 -9.46
C VAL A 308 7.84 -10.99 -8.28
N SER A 309 9.13 -10.90 -8.57
CA SER A 309 10.20 -10.94 -7.57
C SER A 309 10.98 -9.64 -7.50
N GLN A 310 11.32 -9.24 -6.27
CA GLN A 310 12.36 -8.25 -5.98
C GLN A 310 13.52 -8.91 -5.23
N PHE A 311 14.69 -8.28 -5.23
CA PHE A 311 15.93 -8.89 -4.79
C PHE A 311 16.62 -8.04 -3.73
N THR A 312 17.22 -8.69 -2.73
CA THR A 312 18.13 -7.98 -1.83
C THR A 312 19.57 -8.22 -2.25
N TYR A 313 20.24 -7.13 -2.60
CA TYR A 313 21.64 -7.13 -3.00
C TYR A 313 22.52 -7.60 -1.85
N ARG A 314 23.48 -8.49 -2.14
CA ARG A 314 24.43 -8.98 -1.14
C ARG A 314 25.31 -7.84 -0.59
N GLY A 315 25.60 -6.82 -1.40
CA GLY A 315 26.46 -5.72 -0.97
C GLY A 315 27.89 -6.16 -0.65
N ASN A 316 28.71 -5.20 -0.23
CA ASN A 316 30.01 -5.47 0.41
C ASN A 316 29.87 -5.65 1.93
N ASN A 317 28.66 -5.90 2.44
CA ASN A 317 28.44 -5.99 3.87
C ASN A 317 29.00 -7.33 4.39
N PRO A 318 30.03 -7.33 5.24
CA PRO A 318 30.62 -8.56 5.76
C PRO A 318 29.66 -9.36 6.66
N ASN A 319 28.54 -8.76 7.08
CA ASN A 319 27.52 -9.41 7.92
C ASN A 319 26.44 -10.14 7.11
N THR A 320 26.32 -9.93 5.80
CA THR A 320 25.47 -10.75 4.92
C THR A 320 26.22 -12.03 4.54
N GLN A 321 26.33 -12.94 5.51
CA GLN A 321 27.02 -14.22 5.33
C GLN A 321 26.10 -15.22 4.62
N GLY A 322 26.07 -15.14 3.30
CA GLY A 322 25.48 -16.18 2.44
C GLY A 322 24.03 -15.96 2.04
N VAL A 323 23.57 -16.86 1.17
CA VAL A 323 22.20 -16.89 0.67
C VAL A 323 21.24 -17.30 1.80
N GLN A 324 20.02 -16.75 1.81
CA GLN A 324 18.98 -17.14 2.76
C GLN A 324 18.80 -18.66 2.80
N GLY A 325 18.73 -19.22 4.01
CA GLY A 325 18.85 -20.68 4.21
C GLY A 325 17.77 -21.54 3.55
N ASP A 326 16.64 -20.95 3.16
CA ASP A 326 15.55 -21.64 2.47
C ASP A 326 15.71 -21.71 0.94
N ILE A 327 16.68 -20.96 0.40
CA ILE A 327 17.00 -20.98 -1.03
C ILE A 327 18.05 -22.06 -1.28
N THR A 328 17.75 -22.97 -2.19
CA THR A 328 18.74 -23.88 -2.75
C THR A 328 19.24 -23.32 -4.07
N MET A 329 20.50 -22.89 -4.10
CA MET A 329 21.14 -22.36 -5.30
C MET A 329 21.22 -23.45 -6.38
N GLY A 330 20.71 -23.15 -7.57
CA GLY A 330 20.90 -24.00 -8.74
C GLY A 330 22.24 -23.78 -9.45
N PRO A 331 22.56 -24.64 -10.42
CA PRO A 331 23.83 -24.60 -11.16
C PRO A 331 24.02 -23.32 -11.99
N LYS A 332 22.95 -22.62 -12.38
CA LYS A 332 23.01 -21.36 -13.16
C LYS A 332 22.80 -20.11 -12.30
N SER A 333 22.83 -20.26 -10.98
CA SER A 333 22.62 -19.16 -10.03
C SER A 333 23.69 -18.07 -10.14
N ARG A 334 23.31 -16.82 -9.84
CA ARG A 334 24.20 -15.66 -9.84
C ARG A 334 24.57 -15.27 -8.43
N ASP A 335 25.87 -15.04 -8.19
CA ASP A 335 26.39 -14.70 -6.85
C ASP A 335 26.30 -13.20 -6.51
N VAL A 336 25.16 -12.58 -6.84
CA VAL A 336 24.93 -11.12 -6.71
C VAL A 336 23.94 -10.82 -5.59
N TRP A 337 22.98 -11.71 -5.38
CA TRP A 337 21.87 -11.55 -4.47
C TRP A 337 22.02 -12.49 -3.29
N TYR A 338 21.49 -12.10 -2.13
CA TYR A 338 21.42 -13.01 -0.97
C TYR A 338 20.00 -13.48 -0.65
N ASN A 339 18.98 -12.75 -1.13
CA ASN A 339 17.58 -13.11 -0.95
C ASN A 339 16.72 -12.55 -2.11
N PHE A 340 15.53 -13.12 -2.31
CA PHE A 340 14.47 -12.56 -3.15
C PHE A 340 13.11 -12.65 -2.47
N HIS A 341 12.17 -11.82 -2.90
CA HIS A 341 10.84 -11.65 -2.30
C HIS A 341 9.80 -11.90 -3.40
N PRO A 342 9.22 -13.10 -3.50
CA PRO A 342 8.28 -13.40 -4.58
C PRO A 342 6.83 -13.12 -4.18
N LEU A 343 6.13 -12.26 -4.93
CA LEU A 343 4.69 -12.06 -4.80
C LEU A 343 3.95 -12.90 -5.85
N VAL A 344 2.97 -13.70 -5.43
CA VAL A 344 2.06 -14.36 -6.37
C VAL A 344 1.07 -13.33 -6.86
N ALA A 345 1.31 -12.83 -8.06
CA ALA A 345 0.69 -11.62 -8.49
C ALA A 345 -0.84 -11.79 -8.58
N GLN A 346 -1.36 -12.95 -9.01
CA GLN A 346 -2.80 -13.20 -9.11
C GLN A 346 -3.54 -13.02 -7.77
N PHE A 347 -2.82 -13.17 -6.65
CA PHE A 347 -3.37 -13.05 -5.30
C PHE A 347 -3.24 -11.66 -4.72
N VAL A 348 -2.51 -10.73 -5.36
CA VAL A 348 -2.28 -9.37 -4.84
C VAL A 348 -2.64 -8.27 -5.84
N SER A 349 -3.12 -8.62 -7.03
CA SER A 349 -3.45 -7.68 -8.10
C SER A 349 -4.91 -7.79 -8.54
N ASP A 350 -5.54 -6.66 -8.88
CA ASP A 350 -6.88 -6.62 -9.48
C ASP A 350 -6.87 -6.97 -10.96
N ASP A 351 -5.69 -6.91 -11.59
CA ASP A 351 -5.52 -7.22 -13.01
C ASP A 351 -5.46 -8.73 -13.26
N SER A 352 -5.89 -9.60 -12.34
CA SER A 352 -5.66 -11.04 -12.42
C SER A 352 -6.29 -11.75 -13.64
N HIS A 353 -7.05 -11.01 -14.47
CA HIS A 353 -7.61 -11.45 -15.76
C HIS A 353 -7.15 -10.60 -16.95
N ALA A 354 -6.26 -9.62 -16.75
CA ALA A 354 -5.81 -8.74 -17.82
C ALA A 354 -4.98 -9.51 -18.86
N ALA A 355 -5.15 -9.17 -20.15
CA ALA A 355 -4.48 -9.85 -21.26
C ALA A 355 -2.95 -9.88 -21.11
N LEU A 356 -2.38 -8.84 -20.48
CA LEU A 356 -0.96 -8.73 -20.21
C LEU A 356 -0.41 -9.93 -19.39
N TRP A 357 -1.21 -10.54 -18.52
CA TRP A 357 -0.79 -11.69 -17.73
C TRP A 357 -0.64 -12.94 -18.56
N GLN A 358 -1.64 -13.18 -19.41
CA GLN A 358 -1.65 -14.33 -20.30
C GLN A 358 -0.48 -14.22 -21.28
N GLU A 359 -0.20 -13.02 -21.77
CA GLU A 359 0.98 -12.72 -22.57
C GLU A 359 2.27 -13.05 -21.79
N ARG A 360 2.44 -12.52 -20.57
CA ARG A 360 3.63 -12.79 -19.74
C ARG A 360 3.83 -14.26 -19.41
N MET A 361 2.76 -14.96 -19.06
CA MET A 361 2.83 -16.39 -18.78
C MET A 361 3.17 -17.21 -20.03
N ALA A 362 2.71 -16.79 -21.21
CA ALA A 362 3.03 -17.42 -22.49
C ALA A 362 4.48 -17.15 -22.97
N GLU A 363 5.11 -16.07 -22.51
CA GLU A 363 6.54 -15.75 -22.76
C GLU A 363 7.50 -16.58 -21.90
N ILE A 364 7.01 -17.25 -20.86
CA ILE A 364 7.83 -18.12 -20.00
C ILE A 364 7.98 -19.47 -20.69
N ASP A 365 9.24 -19.89 -20.87
CA ASP A 365 9.58 -21.19 -21.46
C ASP A 365 8.87 -22.33 -20.72
N GLU A 366 8.25 -23.23 -21.49
CA GLU A 366 7.53 -24.40 -20.97
C GLU A 366 8.40 -25.21 -20.01
N HIS A 367 9.68 -25.35 -20.33
CA HIS A 367 10.64 -26.10 -19.52
C HIS A 367 10.82 -25.49 -18.12
N LEU A 368 10.75 -24.15 -17.98
CA LEU A 368 10.87 -23.51 -16.67
C LEU A 368 9.69 -23.82 -15.75
N TRP A 369 8.48 -23.99 -16.31
CA TRP A 369 7.31 -24.41 -15.51
C TRP A 369 7.50 -25.82 -14.96
N GLU A 370 8.03 -26.73 -15.78
CA GLU A 370 8.35 -28.11 -15.39
C GLU A 370 9.48 -28.14 -14.36
N GLU A 371 10.60 -27.46 -14.62
CA GLU A 371 11.74 -27.35 -13.70
C GLU A 371 11.31 -26.76 -12.34
N THR A 372 10.40 -25.77 -12.33
CA THR A 372 9.85 -25.19 -11.09
C THR A 372 9.08 -26.24 -10.29
N ALA A 373 8.25 -27.05 -10.95
CA ALA A 373 7.48 -28.11 -10.31
C ALA A 373 8.38 -29.27 -9.83
N GLU A 374 9.42 -29.62 -10.58
CA GLU A 374 10.38 -30.66 -10.21
C GLU A 374 11.31 -30.21 -9.06
N SER A 375 11.73 -28.94 -9.07
CA SER A 375 12.56 -28.34 -8.02
C SER A 375 11.90 -28.42 -6.64
N TRP A 376 10.56 -28.43 -6.58
CA TRP A 376 9.82 -28.66 -5.35
C TRP A 376 10.10 -30.03 -4.73
N ILE A 377 10.35 -31.08 -5.50
CA ILE A 377 10.64 -32.43 -4.97
C ILE A 377 11.94 -32.40 -4.17
N ALA A 378 13.00 -31.83 -4.77
CA ALA A 378 14.30 -31.69 -4.12
C ALA A 378 14.23 -30.73 -2.92
N TRP A 379 13.52 -29.62 -3.08
CA TRP A 379 13.31 -28.63 -2.01
C TRP A 379 12.58 -29.23 -0.82
N LYS A 380 11.47 -29.96 -1.05
CA LYS A 380 10.68 -30.66 -0.02
C LYS A 380 11.50 -31.72 0.69
N ALA A 381 12.35 -32.47 -0.03
CA ALA A 381 13.22 -33.46 0.58
C ALA A 381 14.27 -32.83 1.51
N ARG A 382 14.78 -31.64 1.16
CA ARG A 382 15.78 -30.93 1.93
C ARG A 382 15.22 -30.22 3.16
N HIS A 383 14.11 -29.51 3.00
CA HIS A 383 13.58 -28.59 4.01
C HIS A 383 12.35 -29.12 4.75
N GLY A 384 11.69 -30.13 4.18
CA GLY A 384 10.43 -30.65 4.66
C GLY A 384 9.21 -29.91 4.11
N GLU A 385 8.10 -30.60 3.99
CA GLU A 385 6.86 -30.04 3.41
C GLU A 385 6.29 -28.88 4.22
N GLN A 386 6.48 -28.87 5.54
CA GLN A 386 5.92 -27.84 6.43
C GLN A 386 6.71 -26.53 6.42
N TYR A 387 7.87 -26.52 5.78
CA TYR A 387 8.67 -25.32 5.64
C TYR A 387 8.12 -24.48 4.47
N PHE A 388 7.90 -23.20 4.67
CA PHE A 388 7.53 -22.22 3.64
C PHE A 388 7.61 -20.80 4.20
N ARG A 389 7.74 -19.81 3.33
CA ARG A 389 7.56 -18.39 3.67
C ARG A 389 6.09 -18.04 3.71
N LEU A 390 5.69 -17.10 4.56
CA LEU A 390 4.33 -16.60 4.53
C LEU A 390 4.10 -15.85 3.22
N GLY A 391 3.06 -16.24 2.47
CA GLY A 391 2.60 -15.57 1.25
C GLY A 391 1.94 -14.21 1.51
N CYS A 392 2.35 -13.55 2.59
CA CYS A 392 1.84 -12.29 3.06
C CYS A 392 2.81 -11.19 2.61
N PRO A 393 2.35 -10.14 1.88
CA PRO A 393 3.24 -9.12 1.33
C PRO A 393 4.22 -8.49 2.32
N THR A 394 3.75 -8.17 3.54
CA THR A 394 4.58 -7.48 4.53
C THR A 394 5.51 -8.43 5.30
N LYS A 395 5.24 -9.73 5.23
CA LYS A 395 5.93 -10.81 5.95
C LYS A 395 6.57 -11.83 5.02
N ILE A 396 6.83 -11.45 3.78
CA ILE A 396 7.32 -12.35 2.73
C ILE A 396 8.71 -12.93 2.99
N GLN A 397 9.43 -12.36 3.96
CA GLN A 397 10.72 -12.86 4.45
C GLN A 397 10.56 -13.79 5.66
N ASP A 398 9.41 -13.74 6.34
CA ASP A 398 9.16 -14.54 7.52
C ASP A 398 8.90 -15.98 7.09
N ILE A 399 9.68 -16.88 7.66
CA ILE A 399 9.55 -18.31 7.46
C ILE A 399 8.60 -18.84 8.53
N ALA A 400 7.58 -19.58 8.10
CA ALA A 400 6.70 -20.32 9.00
C ALA A 400 7.55 -21.39 9.73
N SER A 401 7.85 -21.18 11.01
CA SER A 401 8.48 -22.19 11.85
C SER A 401 7.40 -23.13 12.42
N VAL A 402 7.71 -24.43 12.46
CA VAL A 402 6.88 -25.42 13.16
C VAL A 402 6.98 -25.11 14.66
N HIS A 403 5.84 -24.93 15.31
CA HIS A 403 5.78 -24.72 16.75
C HIS A 403 6.28 -25.99 17.47
N PRO A 404 6.96 -25.92 18.64
CA PRO A 404 7.56 -27.09 19.30
C PRO A 404 6.60 -28.25 19.63
N ASP A 405 5.29 -28.02 19.57
CA ASP A 405 4.22 -28.99 19.81
C ASP A 405 3.64 -29.62 18.53
N ASN A 406 4.31 -29.46 17.37
CA ASN A 406 3.82 -29.91 16.06
C ASN A 406 2.49 -29.26 15.61
N SER A 407 2.02 -28.20 16.27
CA SER A 407 0.94 -27.39 15.71
C SER A 407 1.48 -26.58 14.52
N LEU A 408 0.68 -26.50 13.45
CA LEU A 408 0.90 -25.52 12.38
C LEU A 408 0.92 -24.13 13.02
N PRO A 409 1.80 -23.20 12.58
CA PRO A 409 2.02 -21.96 13.31
C PRO A 409 0.71 -21.21 13.47
N ALA A 410 0.19 -21.19 14.71
CA ALA A 410 -0.45 -19.99 15.19
C ALA A 410 0.67 -18.95 15.19
N TYR A 411 0.61 -18.00 14.27
CA TYR A 411 1.35 -16.76 14.41
C TYR A 411 0.95 -16.20 15.78
N THR A 412 1.76 -16.44 16.80
CA THR A 412 1.57 -15.87 18.12
C THR A 412 2.28 -14.52 18.04
N PRO A 413 1.56 -13.38 18.20
CA PRO A 413 2.06 -12.04 17.93
C PRO A 413 3.39 -11.68 18.57
#